data_AF-A0A0M0JPU1-F1
#
_entry.id   AF-A0A0M0JPU1-F1
#
_cell.length_a   1.000
_cell.length_b   1.000
_cell.length_c   1.000
_cell.angle_alpha   90.00
_cell.angle_beta   90.00
_cell.angle_gamma   90.00
#
_symmetry.space_group_name_H-M   'P 1'
#
loop_
_entity.id
_entity.type
_entity.pdbx_description
1 polymer ?
#
loop_
_entity_poly.entity_id
_entity_poly.type
_entity_poly.pdbx_seq_one_letter_code
_entity_poly.pdbx_strand_id
1 'polypeptide(L)'
;MGWLHKTRSWYLVCVAYVLLAWKLPTAWPLSGTGLTFRVIAALASSANIWISDGYHNGDQRGGEGYTPKTETFWLRCDYVGISSVLTSLLWLWSANFGWVGRLRAIGAASGLATALIALISAFVVPKAVGHNAVKGIMAFQFVGLLGYLCWYAVALAPVACLKNSIIFWIYAPGLILYVLKRPKNPVFGFHEMFHTSVLAGHVASMVLDLRNIVSPCAGLCGL
;
A
#
# COMPACT_ATOMS: atom_id res chain seq x y z
N MET A 1 -13.69 -2.93 -4.31
CA MET A 1 -12.70 -3.41 -5.31
C MET A 1 -13.35 -3.76 -6.64
N GLY A 2 -14.37 -4.65 -6.63
CA GLY A 2 -15.29 -4.96 -7.75
C GLY A 2 -15.48 -3.87 -8.80
N TRP A 3 -16.11 -2.80 -8.35
CA TRP A 3 -16.46 -1.65 -9.18
C TRP A 3 -15.25 -0.96 -9.82
N LEU A 4 -14.16 -0.77 -9.06
CA LEU A 4 -12.94 -0.11 -9.54
C LEU A 4 -12.27 -0.90 -10.67
N HIS A 5 -12.23 -2.23 -10.52
CA HIS A 5 -11.67 -3.11 -11.55
C HIS A 5 -12.54 -3.09 -12.81
N LYS A 6 -13.87 -3.26 -12.66
CA LYS A 6 -14.82 -3.35 -13.77
C LYS A 6 -14.87 -2.05 -14.59
N THR A 7 -14.89 -0.90 -13.92
CA THR A 7 -14.92 0.43 -14.58
C THR A 7 -13.55 0.87 -15.08
N ARG A 8 -12.49 0.14 -14.74
CA ARG A 8 -11.08 0.49 -14.99
C ARG A 8 -10.62 1.83 -14.37
N SER A 9 -11.45 2.44 -13.53
CA SER A 9 -11.22 3.77 -12.97
C SER A 9 -9.92 3.85 -12.16
N TRP A 10 -9.59 2.82 -11.38
CA TRP A 10 -8.35 2.81 -10.60
C TRP A 10 -7.09 2.77 -11.48
N TYR A 11 -7.12 2.01 -12.58
CA TYR A 11 -6.00 1.95 -13.51
C TYR A 11 -5.76 3.31 -14.18
N LEU A 12 -6.83 4.02 -14.53
CA LEU A 12 -6.74 5.38 -15.05
C LEU A 12 -6.14 6.34 -14.03
N VAL A 13 -6.53 6.25 -12.76
CA VAL A 13 -5.93 7.04 -11.66
C VAL A 13 -4.43 6.74 -11.54
N CYS A 14 -4.03 5.47 -11.56
CA CYS A 14 -2.63 5.07 -11.47
C CYS A 14 -1.79 5.55 -12.67
N VAL A 15 -2.32 5.43 -13.90
CA VAL A 15 -1.65 5.94 -15.11
C VAL A 15 -1.54 7.46 -15.06
N ALA A 16 -2.63 8.16 -14.73
CA ALA A 16 -2.63 9.61 -14.61
C ALA A 16 -1.61 10.08 -13.56
N TYR A 17 -1.53 9.40 -12.41
CA TYR A 17 -0.52 9.68 -11.39
C TYR A 17 0.90 9.57 -11.91
N VAL A 18 1.25 8.47 -12.59
CA VAL A 18 2.61 8.29 -13.14
C VAL A 18 2.92 9.32 -14.23
N LEU A 19 1.96 9.60 -15.12
CA LEU A 19 2.13 10.60 -16.18
C LEU A 19 2.30 12.01 -15.60
N LEU A 20 1.50 12.38 -14.60
CA LEU A 20 1.65 13.65 -13.91
C LEU A 20 3.00 13.71 -13.20
N ALA A 21 3.41 12.68 -12.47
CA ALA A 21 4.71 12.66 -11.81
C ALA A 21 5.89 12.81 -12.78
N TRP A 22 5.77 12.26 -13.99
CA TRP A 22 6.78 12.40 -15.03
C TRP A 22 6.78 13.80 -15.68
N LYS A 23 5.60 14.42 -15.85
CA LYS A 23 5.44 15.68 -16.59
C LYS A 23 5.40 16.93 -15.71
N LEU A 24 5.27 16.77 -14.39
CA LEU A 24 5.24 17.90 -13.47
C LEU A 24 6.54 18.70 -13.57
N PRO A 25 6.47 20.04 -13.76
CA PRO A 25 7.64 20.88 -13.73
C PRO A 25 8.29 20.82 -12.35
N THR A 26 9.59 20.57 -12.32
CA THR A 26 10.37 20.51 -11.08
C THR A 26 11.59 21.40 -11.17
N ALA A 27 11.99 21.96 -10.02
CA ALA A 27 13.29 22.63 -9.90
C ALA A 27 14.47 21.66 -10.07
N TRP A 28 14.25 20.38 -9.79
CA TRP A 28 15.24 19.30 -9.86
C TRP A 28 14.71 18.15 -10.72
N PRO A 29 15.43 17.68 -11.74
CA PRO A 29 14.98 16.56 -12.57
C PRO A 29 14.63 15.35 -11.71
N LEU A 30 13.46 14.76 -11.94
CA LEU A 30 13.07 13.52 -11.27
C LEU A 30 14.07 12.42 -11.67
N SER A 31 14.75 11.82 -10.69
CA SER A 31 15.68 10.73 -10.99
C SER A 31 14.95 9.53 -11.59
N GLY A 32 15.61 8.75 -12.45
CA GLY A 32 15.05 7.53 -13.01
C GLY A 32 14.57 6.57 -11.91
N THR A 33 15.33 6.46 -10.82
CA THR A 33 14.94 5.70 -9.61
C THR A 33 13.65 6.22 -8.98
N GLY A 34 13.49 7.54 -8.89
CA GLY A 34 12.27 8.17 -8.39
C GLY A 34 11.05 7.83 -9.25
N LEU A 35 11.18 7.85 -10.58
CA LEU A 35 10.09 7.44 -11.47
C LEU A 35 9.76 5.95 -11.31
N THR A 36 10.79 5.10 -11.22
CA THR A 36 10.63 3.65 -11.04
C THR A 36 9.83 3.31 -9.80
N PHE A 37 10.07 3.93 -8.65
CA PHE A 37 9.27 3.65 -7.44
C PHE A 37 7.80 4.04 -7.59
N ARG A 38 7.48 5.09 -8.36
CA ARG A 38 6.09 5.49 -8.63
C ARG A 38 5.40 4.51 -9.54
N VAL A 39 6.09 4.05 -10.57
CA VAL A 39 5.60 2.97 -11.45
C VAL A 39 5.35 1.70 -10.65
N ILE A 40 6.30 1.28 -9.81
CA ILE A 40 6.14 0.09 -8.96
C ILE A 40 4.95 0.24 -8.01
N ALA A 41 4.79 1.40 -7.34
CA ALA A 41 3.65 1.65 -6.46
C ALA A 41 2.30 1.63 -7.21
N ALA A 42 2.24 2.24 -8.39
CA ALA A 42 1.07 2.24 -9.26
C ALA A 42 0.70 0.83 -9.74
N LEU A 43 1.70 0.03 -10.13
CA LEU A 43 1.52 -1.36 -10.54
C LEU A 43 1.08 -2.25 -9.36
N ALA A 44 1.74 -2.15 -8.21
CA ALA A 44 1.38 -2.90 -7.02
C ALA A 44 -0.06 -2.61 -6.59
N SER A 45 -0.44 -1.34 -6.56
CA SER A 45 -1.81 -0.93 -6.23
C SER A 45 -2.83 -1.43 -7.26
N SER A 46 -2.53 -1.30 -8.56
CA SER A 46 -3.38 -1.78 -9.65
C SER A 46 -3.57 -3.30 -9.61
N ALA A 47 -2.48 -4.05 -9.40
CA ALA A 47 -2.51 -5.50 -9.24
C ALA A 47 -3.34 -5.89 -8.01
N ASN A 48 -3.18 -5.18 -6.90
CA ASN A 48 -3.97 -5.42 -5.69
C ASN A 48 -5.47 -5.22 -5.91
N ILE A 49 -5.90 -4.22 -6.70
CA ILE A 49 -7.32 -4.08 -7.07
C ILE A 49 -7.85 -5.30 -7.82
N TRP A 50 -7.09 -5.80 -8.81
CA TRP A 50 -7.50 -6.96 -9.58
C TRP A 50 -7.55 -8.23 -8.74
N ILE A 51 -6.52 -8.45 -7.92
CA ILE A 51 -6.41 -9.61 -7.04
C ILE A 51 -7.49 -9.61 -5.96
N SER A 52 -7.65 -8.49 -5.27
CA SER A 52 -8.63 -8.33 -4.19
C SER A 52 -10.05 -8.43 -4.73
N ASP A 53 -10.31 -7.94 -5.95
CA ASP A 53 -11.57 -8.23 -6.63
C ASP A 53 -11.77 -9.73 -6.87
N GLY A 54 -10.78 -10.42 -7.44
CA GLY A 54 -10.83 -11.86 -7.69
C GLY A 54 -11.07 -12.69 -6.43
N TYR A 55 -10.51 -12.28 -5.30
CA TYR A 55 -10.73 -12.93 -4.01
C TYR A 55 -12.12 -12.65 -3.42
N HIS A 56 -12.52 -11.37 -3.33
CA HIS A 56 -13.73 -10.97 -2.61
C HIS A 56 -15.03 -11.00 -3.44
N ASN A 57 -14.92 -11.05 -4.78
CA ASN A 57 -16.07 -11.08 -5.70
C ASN A 57 -15.96 -12.26 -6.68
N GLY A 58 -15.16 -13.27 -6.36
CA GLY A 58 -14.94 -14.42 -7.22
C GLY A 58 -16.19 -15.28 -7.41
N ASP A 59 -17.03 -15.36 -6.38
CA ASP A 59 -18.35 -15.99 -6.37
C ASP A 59 -19.35 -15.27 -7.30
N GLN A 60 -19.26 -13.94 -7.40
CA GLN A 60 -20.09 -13.14 -8.32
C GLN A 60 -19.65 -13.28 -9.79
N ARG A 61 -18.43 -13.80 -10.04
CA ARG A 61 -17.84 -13.92 -11.38
C ARG A 61 -18.00 -15.30 -12.00
N GLY A 62 -18.39 -16.31 -11.23
CA GLY A 62 -18.59 -17.65 -11.74
C GLY A 62 -19.65 -18.38 -10.95
N GLY A 63 -20.58 -19.05 -11.65
CA GLY A 63 -21.36 -20.14 -11.10
C GLY A 63 -20.45 -21.30 -10.65
N GLU A 64 -20.73 -22.54 -11.08
CA GLU A 64 -20.05 -23.78 -10.65
C GLU A 64 -18.49 -23.81 -10.66
N GLY A 65 -17.79 -22.78 -11.16
CA GLY A 65 -16.33 -22.68 -11.28
C GLY A 65 -15.55 -22.03 -10.12
N TYR A 66 -16.18 -21.37 -9.14
CA TYR A 66 -15.47 -20.84 -7.97
C TYR A 66 -15.24 -21.94 -6.92
N THR A 67 -14.18 -22.72 -7.13
CA THR A 67 -13.83 -23.84 -6.25
C THR A 67 -13.01 -23.38 -5.02
N PRO A 68 -12.96 -24.17 -3.93
CA PRO A 68 -12.07 -23.89 -2.80
C PRO A 68 -10.58 -23.75 -3.19
N LYS A 69 -10.15 -24.42 -4.26
CA LYS A 69 -8.78 -24.27 -4.81
C LYS A 69 -8.58 -22.89 -5.42
N THR A 70 -9.58 -22.41 -6.18
CA THR A 70 -9.58 -21.07 -6.78
C THR A 70 -9.59 -19.99 -5.70
N GLU A 71 -10.43 -20.14 -4.68
CA GLU A 71 -10.46 -19.22 -3.54
C GLU A 71 -9.10 -19.17 -2.81
N THR A 72 -8.50 -20.34 -2.55
CA THR A 72 -7.17 -20.42 -1.92
C THR A 72 -6.10 -19.74 -2.76
N PHE A 73 -6.14 -19.89 -4.08
CA PHE A 73 -5.21 -19.20 -4.98
C PHE A 73 -5.34 -17.68 -4.85
N TRP A 74 -6.56 -17.15 -4.94
CA TRP A 74 -6.80 -15.71 -4.83
C TRP A 74 -6.43 -15.16 -3.46
N LEU A 75 -6.71 -15.89 -2.38
CA LEU A 75 -6.32 -15.52 -1.03
C LEU A 75 -4.79 -15.37 -0.90
N ARG A 76 -4.02 -16.31 -1.47
CA ARG A 76 -2.56 -16.24 -1.47
C ARG A 76 -2.06 -15.03 -2.24
N CYS A 77 -2.64 -14.78 -3.41
CA CYS A 77 -2.33 -13.61 -4.20
C CYS A 77 -2.68 -12.31 -3.45
N ASP A 78 -3.82 -12.26 -2.75
CA ASP A 78 -4.28 -11.08 -2.00
C ASP A 78 -3.31 -10.75 -0.86
N TYR A 79 -2.81 -11.77 -0.16
CA TYR A 79 -1.76 -11.59 0.82
C TYR A 79 -0.49 -10.97 0.24
N VAL A 80 -0.03 -11.49 -0.89
CA VAL A 80 1.15 -10.92 -1.58
C VAL A 80 0.86 -9.50 -2.07
N GLY A 81 -0.31 -9.26 -2.67
CA GLY A 81 -0.72 -7.97 -3.21
C GLY A 81 -0.74 -6.86 -2.15
N ILE A 82 -1.35 -7.11 -0.99
CA ILE A 82 -1.37 -6.17 0.13
C ILE A 82 0.05 -5.87 0.60
N SER A 83 0.89 -6.90 0.76
CA SER A 83 2.28 -6.70 1.20
C SER A 83 3.11 -5.93 0.17
N SER A 84 2.93 -6.20 -1.13
CA SER A 84 3.61 -5.46 -2.21
C SER A 84 3.22 -3.98 -2.23
N VAL A 85 1.96 -3.67 -1.94
CA VAL A 85 1.50 -2.27 -1.76
C VAL A 85 2.24 -1.61 -0.60
N LEU A 86 2.29 -2.25 0.58
CA LEU A 86 2.98 -1.70 1.75
C LEU A 86 4.47 -1.47 1.48
N THR A 87 5.14 -2.42 0.83
CA THR A 87 6.55 -2.32 0.46
C THR A 87 6.82 -1.21 -0.55
N SER A 88 6.04 -1.16 -1.64
CA SER A 88 6.24 -0.17 -2.69
C SER A 88 5.97 1.26 -2.21
N LEU A 89 4.95 1.47 -1.38
CA LEU A 89 4.70 2.76 -0.73
C LEU A 89 5.82 3.13 0.24
N LEU A 90 6.31 2.18 1.05
CA LEU A 90 7.42 2.45 1.95
C LEU A 90 8.70 2.84 1.18
N TRP A 91 8.99 2.17 0.07
CA TRP A 91 10.14 2.50 -0.78
C TRP A 91 9.99 3.88 -1.43
N LEU A 92 8.80 4.18 -1.97
CA LEU A 92 8.50 5.49 -2.53
C LEU A 92 8.73 6.61 -1.50
N TRP A 93 8.16 6.47 -0.30
CA TRP A 93 8.29 7.49 0.74
C TRP A 93 9.70 7.57 1.33
N SER A 94 10.38 6.43 1.49
CA SER A 94 11.79 6.43 1.88
C SER A 94 12.65 7.18 0.86
N ALA A 95 12.38 6.99 -0.44
CA ALA A 95 13.06 7.73 -1.50
C ALA A 95 12.73 9.23 -1.48
N ASN A 96 11.46 9.59 -1.25
CA ASN A 96 11.04 10.99 -1.11
C ASN A 96 11.68 11.70 0.09
N PHE A 97 12.06 10.94 1.12
CA PHE A 97 12.83 11.42 2.27
C PHE A 97 14.35 11.24 2.10
N GLY A 98 14.83 10.90 0.89
CA GLY A 98 16.26 10.83 0.60
C GLY A 98 16.97 9.61 1.20
N TRP A 99 16.23 8.58 1.63
CA TRP A 99 16.77 7.37 2.24
C TRP A 99 17.65 7.63 3.48
N VAL A 100 17.43 8.73 4.19
CA VAL A 100 18.21 9.15 5.36
C VAL A 100 18.06 8.19 6.55
N GLY A 101 19.01 8.24 7.49
CA GLY A 101 18.98 7.45 8.73
C GLY A 101 18.82 5.95 8.46
N ARG A 102 17.81 5.32 9.10
CA ARG A 102 17.53 3.88 8.95
C ARG A 102 16.51 3.56 7.86
N LEU A 103 16.13 4.52 7.02
CA LEU A 103 15.10 4.31 5.98
C LEU A 103 15.50 3.23 4.96
N ARG A 104 16.79 3.05 4.66
CA ARG A 104 17.28 1.93 3.83
C ARG A 104 17.03 0.57 4.50
N ALA A 105 17.32 0.47 5.79
CA ALA A 105 17.16 -0.77 6.54
C ALA A 105 15.69 -1.19 6.66
N ILE A 106 14.78 -0.25 6.96
CA ILE A 106 13.34 -0.57 7.00
C ILE A 106 12.80 -0.87 5.60
N GLY A 107 13.32 -0.23 4.55
CA GLY A 107 12.97 -0.53 3.17
C GLY A 107 13.33 -1.96 2.80
N ALA A 108 14.56 -2.39 3.11
CA ALA A 108 15.00 -3.77 2.93
C ALA A 108 14.16 -4.74 3.78
N ALA A 109 13.88 -4.41 5.04
CA ALA A 109 13.04 -5.23 5.91
C ALA A 109 11.62 -5.41 5.36
N SER A 110 11.02 -4.38 4.76
CA SER A 110 9.70 -4.50 4.13
C SER A 110 9.74 -5.39 2.88
N GLY A 111 10.78 -5.27 2.05
CA GLY A 111 11.00 -6.18 0.91
C GLY A 111 11.13 -7.64 1.35
N LEU A 112 11.91 -7.91 2.40
CA LEU A 112 12.04 -9.24 3.00
C LEU A 112 10.70 -9.73 3.58
N ALA A 113 9.92 -8.85 4.20
CA ALA A 113 8.58 -9.18 4.70
C ALA A 113 7.64 -9.61 3.57
N THR A 114 7.67 -8.94 2.41
CA THR A 114 6.89 -9.35 1.23
C THR A 114 7.34 -10.71 0.69
N ALA A 115 8.66 -10.94 0.59
CA ALA A 115 9.18 -12.24 0.16
C ALA A 115 8.77 -13.37 1.13
N LEU A 116 8.83 -13.11 2.44
CA LEU A 116 8.40 -14.05 3.47
C LEU A 116 6.89 -14.32 3.41
N ILE A 117 6.07 -13.29 3.18
CA ILE A 117 4.63 -13.48 2.97
C ILE A 117 4.36 -14.32 1.73
N ALA A 118 5.06 -14.11 0.62
CA ALA A 118 4.90 -14.93 -0.59
C ALA A 118 5.27 -16.39 -0.31
N LEU A 119 6.39 -16.63 0.38
CA LEU A 119 6.83 -17.96 0.79
C LEU A 119 5.79 -18.62 1.69
N ILE A 120 5.41 -17.97 2.80
CA ILE A 120 4.44 -18.51 3.75
C ILE A 120 3.12 -18.77 3.04
N SER A 121 2.63 -17.83 2.22
CA SER A 121 1.37 -17.96 1.48
C SER A 121 1.36 -19.16 0.54
N ALA A 122 2.48 -19.49 -0.12
CA ALA A 122 2.58 -20.68 -0.95
C ALA A 122 2.33 -21.98 -0.15
N PHE A 123 2.72 -22.00 1.13
CA PHE A 123 2.54 -23.13 2.05
C PHE A 123 1.32 -23.01 2.97
N VAL A 124 0.62 -21.86 2.94
CA VAL A 124 -0.66 -21.67 3.61
C VAL A 124 -1.73 -22.40 2.79
N VAL A 125 -1.84 -23.70 3.04
CA VAL A 125 -3.10 -24.48 3.00
C VAL A 125 -3.87 -24.11 4.29
N PRO A 126 -5.22 -24.14 4.40
CA PRO A 126 -5.98 -23.29 5.34
C PRO A 126 -5.76 -23.68 6.82
N LYS A 127 -4.62 -23.25 7.35
CA LYS A 127 -4.16 -23.44 8.72
C LYS A 127 -4.19 -22.06 9.35
N ALA A 128 -4.93 -21.93 10.45
CA ALA A 128 -5.07 -20.68 11.20
C ALA A 128 -3.70 -20.06 11.53
N VAL A 129 -2.69 -20.89 11.83
CA VAL A 129 -1.31 -20.47 12.11
C VAL A 129 -0.71 -19.68 10.94
N GLY A 130 -0.84 -20.16 9.70
CA GLY A 130 -0.30 -19.49 8.53
C GLY A 130 -0.98 -18.14 8.26
N HIS A 131 -2.30 -18.08 8.40
CA HIS A 131 -3.06 -16.83 8.27
C HIS A 131 -2.64 -15.80 9.33
N ASN A 132 -2.47 -16.24 10.58
CA ASN A 132 -2.05 -15.36 11.67
C ASN A 132 -0.61 -14.88 11.47
N ALA A 133 0.29 -15.73 10.98
CA ALA A 133 1.66 -15.35 10.66
C ALA A 133 1.71 -14.27 9.58
N VAL A 134 1.00 -14.47 8.46
CA VAL A 134 0.91 -13.47 7.38
C VAL A 134 0.35 -12.15 7.89
N LYS A 135 -0.75 -12.17 8.64
CA LYS A 135 -1.35 -10.96 9.24
C LYS A 135 -0.38 -10.27 10.21
N GLY A 136 0.37 -11.03 11.00
CA GLY A 136 1.39 -10.49 11.90
C GLY A 136 2.51 -9.77 11.15
N ILE A 137 2.99 -10.34 10.04
CA ILE A 137 4.00 -9.72 9.19
C ILE A 137 3.46 -8.44 8.52
N MET A 138 2.23 -8.46 8.01
CA MET A 138 1.58 -7.26 7.46
C MET A 138 1.39 -6.17 8.52
N ALA A 139 0.97 -6.56 9.73
CA ALA A 139 0.85 -5.64 10.86
C ALA A 139 2.22 -5.03 11.22
N PHE A 140 3.30 -5.81 11.17
CA PHE A 140 4.65 -5.29 11.33
C PHE A 140 5.05 -4.31 10.22
N GLN A 141 4.75 -4.61 8.94
CA GLN A 141 5.00 -3.68 7.84
C GLN A 141 4.26 -2.36 8.02
N PHE A 142 2.98 -2.40 8.41
CA PHE A 142 2.15 -1.21 8.56
C PHE A 142 2.43 -0.44 9.87
N VAL A 143 2.32 -1.10 11.02
CA VAL A 143 2.47 -0.44 12.34
C VAL A 143 3.94 -0.21 12.66
N GLY A 144 4.80 -1.19 12.41
CA GLY A 144 6.23 -1.13 12.73
C GLY A 144 7.00 -0.27 11.73
N LEU A 145 7.08 -0.71 10.47
CA LEU A 145 7.97 -0.08 9.47
C LEU A 145 7.44 1.25 8.97
N LEU A 146 6.17 1.30 8.53
CA LEU A 146 5.55 2.56 8.11
C LEU A 146 5.33 3.52 9.30
N GLY A 147 5.00 2.99 10.48
CA GLY A 147 4.97 3.79 11.71
C GLY A 147 6.33 4.40 12.07
N TYR A 148 7.43 3.65 11.93
CA TYR A 148 8.78 4.20 12.09
C TYR A 148 9.09 5.29 11.06
N LEU A 149 8.72 5.10 9.79
CA LEU A 149 8.89 6.13 8.75
C LEU A 149 8.14 7.42 9.13
N CYS A 150 6.91 7.29 9.64
CA CYS A 150 6.12 8.44 10.07
C CYS A 150 6.70 9.12 11.31
N TRP A 151 7.10 8.35 12.32
CA TRP A 151 7.78 8.87 13.51
C TRP A 151 9.05 9.61 13.12
N TYR A 152 9.88 9.01 12.27
CA TYR A 152 11.12 9.62 11.78
C TYR A 152 10.85 10.95 11.06
N ALA A 153 9.83 10.98 10.19
CA ALA A 153 9.40 12.19 9.48
C ALA A 153 8.83 13.29 10.41
N VAL A 154 8.31 12.93 11.58
CA VAL A 154 7.81 13.88 12.59
C VAL A 154 8.95 14.37 13.49
N ALA A 155 9.81 13.47 13.93
CA ALA A 155 10.82 13.74 14.97
C ALA A 155 12.07 14.44 14.42
N LEU A 156 12.47 14.14 13.18
CA LEU A 156 13.79 14.51 12.67
C LEU A 156 13.73 15.34 11.40
N ALA A 157 12.54 15.60 10.87
CA ALA A 157 12.39 16.24 9.58
C ALA A 157 11.56 17.54 9.69
N PRO A 158 11.78 18.50 8.79
CA PRO A 158 11.10 19.80 8.84
C PRO A 158 9.58 19.68 8.68
N VAL A 159 8.86 20.77 8.96
CA VAL A 159 7.39 20.88 8.86
C VAL A 159 6.81 20.32 7.54
N ALA A 160 7.57 20.35 6.44
CA ALA A 160 7.19 19.74 5.17
C ALA A 160 6.97 18.22 5.24
N CYS A 161 7.80 17.50 6.02
CA CYS A 161 7.69 16.05 6.22
C CYS A 161 6.54 15.68 7.15
N LEU A 162 6.25 16.52 8.15
CA LEU A 162 5.07 16.38 9.01
C LEU A 162 3.77 16.37 8.19
N LYS A 163 3.66 17.20 7.15
CA LYS A 163 2.49 17.20 6.27
C LYS A 163 2.30 15.87 5.54
N ASN A 164 3.38 15.15 5.24
CA ASN A 164 3.32 13.88 4.53
C ASN A 164 3.02 12.69 5.45
N SER A 165 3.25 12.82 6.77
CA SER A 165 2.86 11.76 7.73
C SER A 165 1.33 11.64 7.89
N ILE A 166 0.55 12.60 7.37
CA ILE A 166 -0.92 12.51 7.33
C ILE A 166 -1.44 11.28 6.61
N ILE A 167 -0.65 10.70 5.70
CA ILE A 167 -0.99 9.47 4.98
C ILE A 167 -1.30 8.35 5.97
N PHE A 168 -0.52 8.22 7.04
CA PHE A 168 -0.77 7.22 8.08
C PHE A 168 -2.12 7.41 8.76
N TRP A 169 -2.46 8.66 9.07
CA TRP A 169 -3.73 9.01 9.70
C TRP A 169 -4.95 8.76 8.79
N ILE A 170 -4.75 8.69 7.48
CA ILE A 170 -5.81 8.34 6.52
C ILE A 170 -6.00 6.81 6.45
N TYR A 171 -4.92 6.03 6.56
CA TYR A 171 -4.99 4.57 6.62
C TYR A 171 -5.50 4.05 7.97
N ALA A 172 -5.12 4.69 9.08
CA ALA A 172 -5.32 4.20 10.44
C ALA A 172 -6.79 3.90 10.83
N PRO A 173 -7.80 4.74 10.49
CA PRO A 173 -9.19 4.47 10.82
C PRO A 173 -9.66 3.11 10.30
N GLY A 174 -9.31 2.76 9.06
CA GLY A 174 -9.65 1.46 8.48
C GLY A 174 -9.06 0.30 9.26
N LEU A 175 -7.77 0.38 9.63
CA LEU A 175 -7.13 -0.67 10.43
C LEU A 175 -7.80 -0.82 11.80
N ILE A 176 -8.10 0.29 12.47
CA ILE A 176 -8.78 0.29 13.77
C ILE A 176 -10.14 -0.42 13.65
N LEU A 177 -10.94 -0.03 12.67
CA LEU A 177 -12.26 -0.64 12.42
C LEU A 177 -12.14 -2.13 12.10
N TYR A 178 -11.14 -2.51 11.30
CA TYR A 178 -10.86 -3.90 10.95
C TYR A 178 -10.47 -4.76 12.16
N VAL A 179 -9.59 -4.25 13.03
CA VAL A 179 -9.16 -4.94 14.25
C VAL A 179 -10.33 -5.07 15.23
N LEU A 180 -11.10 -4.00 15.42
CA LEU A 180 -12.28 -4.00 16.29
C LEU A 180 -13.44 -4.84 15.73
N LYS A 181 -13.39 -5.20 14.43
CA LYS A 181 -14.49 -5.86 13.70
C LYS A 181 -15.81 -5.08 13.84
N ARG A 182 -15.73 -3.75 13.75
CA ARG A 182 -16.85 -2.82 13.90
C ARG A 182 -16.77 -1.68 12.85
N PRO A 183 -17.90 -1.21 12.31
CA PRO A 183 -19.27 -1.68 12.54
C PRO A 183 -19.55 -3.03 11.87
N LYS A 184 -20.49 -3.81 12.43
CA LYS A 184 -20.99 -5.07 11.85
C LYS A 184 -22.25 -4.80 11.03
N ASN A 185 -22.13 -4.00 9.98
CA ASN A 185 -23.23 -3.73 9.07
C ASN A 185 -23.10 -4.66 7.85
N PRO A 186 -24.18 -5.31 7.38
CA PRO A 186 -24.13 -6.26 6.28
C PRO A 186 -23.98 -5.63 4.89
N VAL A 187 -24.25 -4.32 4.75
CA VAL A 187 -24.12 -3.58 3.49
C VAL A 187 -22.79 -2.83 3.42
N PHE A 188 -22.39 -2.20 4.52
CA PHE A 188 -21.15 -1.42 4.61
C PHE A 188 -20.53 -1.55 6.00
N GLY A 189 -19.84 -2.65 6.22
CA GLY A 189 -19.22 -3.01 7.49
C GLY A 189 -17.77 -2.55 7.60
N PHE A 190 -17.11 -3.08 8.63
CA PHE A 190 -15.70 -2.78 8.91
C PHE A 190 -14.76 -3.13 7.76
N HIS A 191 -15.09 -4.12 6.93
CA HIS A 191 -14.25 -4.56 5.82
C HIS A 191 -14.30 -3.56 4.65
N GLU A 192 -15.49 -3.07 4.32
CA GLU A 192 -15.69 -2.04 3.31
C GLU A 192 -15.09 -0.70 3.76
N MET A 193 -15.22 -0.37 5.05
CA MET A 193 -14.55 0.80 5.64
C MET A 193 -13.03 0.66 5.59
N PHE A 194 -12.49 -0.53 5.87
CA PHE A 194 -11.06 -0.81 5.72
C PHE A 194 -10.58 -0.57 4.30
N HIS A 195 -11.25 -1.14 3.29
CA HIS A 195 -10.90 -0.89 1.89
C HIS A 195 -11.01 0.59 1.52
N THR A 196 -12.01 1.30 2.03
CA THR A 196 -12.20 2.73 1.77
C THR A 196 -11.03 3.54 2.32
N SER A 197 -10.62 3.31 3.58
CA SER A 197 -9.44 3.95 4.16
C SER A 197 -8.16 3.60 3.41
N VAL A 198 -8.02 2.35 2.97
CA VAL A 198 -6.87 1.92 2.16
C VAL A 198 -6.82 2.71 0.85
N LEU A 199 -7.91 2.75 0.09
CA LEU A 199 -8.00 3.49 -1.17
C LEU A 199 -7.77 5.00 -0.98
N ALA A 200 -8.38 5.58 0.04
CA ALA A 200 -8.18 6.99 0.39
C ALA A 200 -6.70 7.27 0.71
N GLY A 201 -6.05 6.39 1.47
CA GLY A 201 -4.63 6.49 1.78
C GLY A 201 -3.74 6.44 0.53
N HIS A 202 -4.11 5.61 -0.46
CA HIS A 202 -3.37 5.55 -1.72
C HIS A 202 -3.51 6.84 -2.52
N VAL A 203 -4.73 7.36 -2.65
CA VAL A 203 -4.97 8.64 -3.35
C VAL A 203 -4.24 9.78 -2.64
N ALA A 204 -4.34 9.85 -1.31
CA ALA A 204 -3.63 10.85 -0.52
C ALA A 204 -2.11 10.73 -0.70
N SER A 205 -1.58 9.51 -0.71
CA SER A 205 -0.17 9.25 -0.99
C SER A 205 0.24 9.74 -2.38
N MET A 206 -0.57 9.48 -3.42
CA MET A 206 -0.28 9.96 -4.78
C MET A 206 -0.28 11.50 -4.83
N VAL A 207 -1.29 12.15 -4.22
CA VAL A 207 -1.38 13.62 -4.20
C VAL A 207 -0.22 14.25 -3.44
N LEU A 208 0.13 13.71 -2.27
CA LEU A 208 1.24 14.22 -1.47
C LEU A 208 2.59 13.93 -2.13
N ASP A 209 2.72 12.82 -2.85
CA ASP A 209 3.89 12.54 -3.67
C ASP A 209 4.05 13.56 -4.80
N LEU A 210 2.99 13.84 -5.56
CA LEU A 210 3.00 14.87 -6.61
C LEU A 210 3.33 16.25 -6.03
N ARG A 211 2.81 16.59 -4.86
CA ARG A 211 3.20 17.79 -4.13
C ARG A 211 4.69 17.77 -3.76
N ASN A 212 5.21 16.63 -3.30
CA ASN A 212 6.62 16.48 -2.94
C ASN A 212 7.56 16.59 -4.14
N ILE A 213 7.10 16.25 -5.35
CA ILE A 213 7.85 16.48 -6.59
C ILE A 213 8.07 17.99 -6.81
N VAL A 214 7.02 18.79 -6.61
CA VAL A 214 7.07 20.26 -6.79
C VAL A 214 7.76 20.97 -5.62
N SER A 215 7.58 20.46 -4.40
CA SER A 215 8.13 21.00 -3.16
C SER A 215 8.80 19.88 -2.33
N PRO A 216 10.04 19.49 -2.69
CA PRO A 216 10.71 18.33 -2.08
C PRO A 216 10.98 18.46 -0.59
N CYS A 217 10.77 17.36 0.12
CA CYS A 217 11.15 17.20 1.51
C CYS A 217 12.66 16.91 1.68
N ALA A 218 13.26 16.14 0.76
CA ALA A 218 14.64 15.66 0.88
C ALA A 218 15.70 16.77 0.91
N GLY A 219 15.43 17.94 0.33
CA GLY A 219 16.34 19.10 0.35
C GLY A 219 16.36 19.88 1.67
N LEU A 220 15.47 19.53 2.61
CA LEU A 220 15.39 20.15 3.94
C LEU A 220 15.85 19.21 5.06
N CYS A 221 16.04 17.91 4.78
CA CYS A 221 16.49 16.89 5.73
C CYS A 221 18.03 16.69 5.71
N GLY A 222 18.77 17.63 5.11
CA GLY A 222 20.22 17.59 4.94
C GLY A 222 21.01 18.46 5.91
N LEU A 223 20.47 18.72 7.11
CA LEU A 223 21.19 19.26 8.26
C LEU A 223 21.40 18.14 9.29
#